data_AF-A0AA96PU14-F1
#
_entry.id   AF-A0AA96PU14-F1
#
_cell.length_a   1.000
_cell.length_b   1.000
_cell.length_c   1.000
_cell.angle_alpha   90.00
_cell.angle_beta   90.00
_cell.angle_gamma   90.00
#
_symmetry.space_group_name_H-M   'P 1'
#
loop_
_entity.id
_entity.type
_entity.pdbx_description
1 polymer ?
#
loop_
_entity_poly.entity_id
_entity_poly.type
_entity_poly.pdbx_seq_one_letter_code
_entity_poly.pdbx_strand_id
1 'polypeptide(L)'
;LPTVVTYNTLIDGLCKVERFDEAYLLVKEMLEKGWKPDIITYSLLMRGLCQGKKIDMALNLWCQVVEKGLKPDVIMHNIIIHGLCSAGKMGDALQLYLRMSQCDCVPNLVTLNTLMEGFYK
;
A
#
# COMPACT_ATOMS: atom_id res chain seq x y z
N LEU A 1 -0.53 22.85 14.83
CA LEU A 1 -1.66 22.22 14.11
C LEU A 1 -1.16 20.90 13.51
N PRO A 2 -1.98 19.82 13.50
CA PRO A 2 -1.59 18.54 12.90
C PRO A 2 -1.15 18.72 11.44
N THR A 3 -0.06 18.05 11.04
CA THR A 3 0.47 18.06 9.68
C THR A 3 0.24 16.71 8.99
N VAL A 4 0.57 16.59 7.71
CA VAL A 4 0.58 15.32 6.97
C VAL A 4 1.34 14.22 7.74
N VAL A 5 2.49 14.57 8.35
CA VAL A 5 3.29 13.64 9.14
C VAL A 5 2.52 13.16 10.38
N THR A 6 1.84 14.06 11.10
CA THR A 6 1.01 13.69 12.26
C THR A 6 -0.11 12.73 11.86
N TYR A 7 -0.81 13.00 10.76
CA TYR A 7 -1.85 12.12 10.24
C TYR A 7 -1.29 10.75 9.86
N ASN A 8 -0.18 10.72 9.11
CA ASN A 8 0.45 9.48 8.69
C ASN A 8 0.89 8.62 9.89
N THR A 9 1.43 9.22 10.95
CA THR A 9 1.78 8.48 12.18
C THR A 9 0.55 7.85 12.85
N LEU A 10 -0.55 8.59 12.96
CA LEU A 10 -1.79 8.06 13.57
C LEU A 10 -2.44 6.98 12.70
N ILE A 11 -2.46 7.18 11.38
CA ILE A 11 -2.97 6.21 10.40
C ILE A 11 -2.17 4.90 10.48
N ASP A 12 -0.83 4.97 10.50
CA ASP A 12 0.02 3.78 10.65
C ASP A 12 -0.27 3.03 11.96
N GLY A 13 -0.41 3.76 13.06
CA GLY A 13 -0.78 3.19 14.36
C GLY A 13 -2.11 2.44 14.32
N LEU A 14 -3.15 3.05 13.74
CA LEU A 14 -4.48 2.44 13.62
C LEU A 14 -4.48 1.23 12.68
N CYS A 15 -3.76 1.30 11.56
CA CYS A 15 -3.58 0.18 10.63
C CYS A 15 -2.93 -1.04 11.31
N LYS A 16 -1.92 -0.83 12.16
CA LYS A 16 -1.22 -1.89 12.91
C LYS A 16 -2.11 -2.62 13.92
N VAL A 17 -3.15 -1.96 14.41
CA VAL A 17 -4.16 -2.56 15.31
C VAL A 17 -5.48 -2.86 14.58
N GLU A 18 -5.45 -2.93 13.25
CA GLU A 18 -6.58 -3.27 12.38
C GLU A 18 -7.83 -2.38 12.50
N ARG A 19 -7.67 -1.16 13.04
CA ARG A 19 -8.73 -0.14 13.17
C ARG A 19 -8.87 0.67 11.88
N PHE A 20 -9.15 -0.02 10.78
CA PHE A 20 -9.14 0.58 9.43
C PHE A 20 -10.18 1.69 9.26
N ASP A 21 -11.38 1.54 9.81
CA ASP A 21 -12.44 2.55 9.68
C ASP A 21 -12.00 3.90 10.26
N GLU A 22 -11.33 3.86 11.41
CA GLU A 22 -10.77 5.07 12.05
C GLU A 22 -9.59 5.65 11.26
N ALA A 23 -8.76 4.79 10.66
CA ALA A 23 -7.70 5.24 9.76
C ALA A 23 -8.29 5.99 8.54
N TYR A 24 -9.39 5.50 7.97
CA TYR A 24 -10.11 6.18 6.89
C TYR A 24 -10.76 7.50 7.35
N LEU A 25 -11.31 7.55 8.57
CA LEU A 25 -11.82 8.80 9.15
C LEU A 25 -10.73 9.86 9.29
N LEU A 26 -9.51 9.47 9.68
CA LEU A 26 -8.38 10.41 9.72
C LEU A 26 -7.98 10.92 8.33
N VAL A 27 -8.05 10.08 7.29
CA VAL A 27 -7.82 10.53 5.91
C VAL A 27 -8.90 11.52 5.46
N LYS A 28 -10.15 11.30 5.85
CA LYS A 28 -11.24 12.23 5.57
C LYS A 28 -11.02 13.56 6.29
N GLU A 29 -10.69 13.53 7.57
CA GLU A 29 -10.39 14.73 8.36
C GLU A 29 -9.18 15.51 7.79
N MET A 30 -8.14 14.79 7.35
CA MET A 30 -6.98 15.36 6.69
C MET A 30 -7.39 16.20 5.47
N LEU A 31 -8.26 15.65 4.60
CA LEU A 31 -8.82 16.36 3.44
C LEU A 31 -9.67 17.57 3.83
N GLU A 32 -10.55 17.43 4.82
CA GLU A 32 -11.41 18.51 5.32
C GLU A 32 -10.61 19.69 5.86
N LYS A 33 -9.42 19.42 6.43
CA LYS A 33 -8.48 20.44 6.91
C LYS A 33 -7.53 20.98 5.82
N GLY A 34 -7.75 20.61 4.56
CA GLY A 34 -6.99 21.11 3.42
C GLY A 34 -5.66 20.41 3.17
N TRP A 35 -5.34 19.35 3.92
CA TRP A 35 -4.17 18.53 3.65
C TRP A 35 -4.47 17.52 2.54
N LYS A 36 -3.47 17.22 1.71
CA LYS A 36 -3.59 16.22 0.64
C LYS A 36 -2.93 14.91 1.06
N PRO A 37 -3.68 13.80 1.17
CA PRO A 37 -3.11 12.47 1.33
C PRO A 37 -2.11 12.19 0.22
N ASP A 38 -0.90 11.80 0.61
CA ASP A 38 0.22 11.53 -0.28
C ASP A 38 0.45 10.02 -0.46
N ILE A 39 1.47 9.67 -1.25
CA ILE A 39 1.81 8.27 -1.52
C ILE A 39 2.12 7.48 -0.24
N ILE A 40 2.65 8.15 0.79
CA ILE A 40 2.95 7.54 2.09
C ILE A 40 1.63 7.20 2.78
N THR A 41 0.69 8.13 2.82
CA THR A 41 -0.64 7.92 3.42
C THR A 41 -1.33 6.67 2.86
N TYR A 42 -1.37 6.53 1.53
CA TYR A 42 -1.99 5.39 0.88
C TYR A 42 -1.18 4.09 1.08
N SER A 43 0.15 4.15 1.07
CA SER A 43 1.01 2.99 1.34
C SER A 43 0.79 2.42 2.73
N LEU A 44 0.58 3.27 3.74
CA LEU A 44 0.29 2.85 5.12
C LEU A 44 -1.06 2.12 5.22
N LEU A 45 -2.10 2.64 4.57
CA LEU A 45 -3.41 1.98 4.49
C LEU A 45 -3.30 0.63 3.77
N MET A 46 -2.66 0.58 2.60
CA MET A 46 -2.49 -0.68 1.85
C MET A 46 -1.72 -1.72 2.66
N ARG A 47 -0.65 -1.30 3.36
CA ARG A 47 0.13 -2.20 4.22
C ARG A 47 -0.73 -2.80 5.31
N GLY A 48 -1.49 -1.97 6.03
CA GLY A 48 -2.41 -2.43 7.07
C GLY A 48 -3.45 -3.41 6.52
N LEU A 49 -4.06 -3.10 5.38
CA LEU A 49 -5.05 -3.96 4.74
C LEU A 49 -4.45 -5.32 4.32
N CYS A 50 -3.25 -5.32 3.72
CA CYS A 50 -2.54 -6.55 3.38
C CYS A 50 -2.25 -7.40 4.63
N GLN A 51 -1.80 -6.78 5.73
CA GLN A 51 -1.54 -7.46 7.00
C GLN A 51 -2.81 -8.04 7.63
N GLY A 52 -3.93 -7.30 7.56
CA GLY A 52 -5.26 -7.75 7.97
C GLY A 52 -5.93 -8.73 7.00
N LYS A 53 -5.20 -9.29 6.02
CA LYS A 53 -5.69 -10.24 5.00
C LYS A 53 -6.81 -9.69 4.11
N LYS A 54 -6.89 -8.36 3.95
CA LYS A 54 -7.88 -7.64 3.11
C LYS A 54 -7.29 -7.21 1.77
N ILE A 55 -6.65 -8.13 1.05
CA ILE A 55 -5.91 -7.83 -0.19
C ILE A 55 -6.77 -7.16 -1.27
N ASP A 56 -8.04 -7.55 -1.40
CA ASP A 56 -8.92 -6.97 -2.42
C ASP A 56 -9.22 -5.48 -2.13
N MET A 57 -9.31 -5.09 -0.85
CA MET A 57 -9.42 -3.68 -0.46
C MET A 57 -8.14 -2.91 -0.74
N ALA A 58 -6.97 -3.53 -0.51
CA ALA A 58 -5.69 -2.92 -0.82
C ALA A 58 -5.52 -2.68 -2.33
N LEU A 59 -5.97 -3.64 -3.17
CA LEU A 59 -5.97 -3.50 -4.63
C LEU A 59 -6.96 -2.43 -5.12
N ASN A 60 -8.14 -2.30 -4.49
CA ASN A 60 -9.04 -1.18 -4.78
C ASN A 60 -8.37 0.16 -4.47
N LEU A 61 -7.70 0.27 -3.32
CA LEU A 61 -6.96 1.48 -2.98
C LEU A 61 -5.83 1.76 -3.97
N TRP A 62 -5.16 0.72 -4.49
CA TRP A 62 -4.16 0.86 -5.55
C TRP A 62 -4.75 1.48 -6.81
N CYS A 63 -5.90 0.99 -7.28
CA CYS A 63 -6.60 1.56 -8.42
C CYS A 63 -6.91 3.04 -8.19
N GLN A 64 -7.41 3.41 -7.02
CA GLN A 64 -7.71 4.81 -6.68
C GLN A 64 -6.46 5.70 -6.69
N VAL A 65 -5.30 5.20 -6.25
CA VAL A 65 -4.03 5.94 -6.32
C VAL A 65 -3.65 6.23 -7.77
N VAL A 66 -3.75 5.21 -8.64
CA VAL A 66 -3.45 5.34 -10.08
C VAL A 66 -4.44 6.28 -10.78
N GLU A 67 -5.74 6.16 -10.49
CA GLU A 67 -6.80 7.04 -11.03
C GLU A 67 -6.62 8.50 -10.62
N LYS A 68 -6.06 8.75 -9.42
CA LYS A 68 -5.69 10.09 -8.95
C LYS A 68 -4.42 10.63 -9.61
N GLY A 69 -3.78 9.87 -10.51
CA GLY A 69 -2.54 10.25 -11.18
C GLY A 69 -1.31 10.19 -10.28
N LEU A 70 -1.41 9.58 -9.10
CA LEU A 70 -0.25 9.36 -8.24
C LEU A 70 0.54 8.16 -8.78
N LYS A 71 1.85 8.33 -8.96
CA LYS A 71 2.74 7.26 -9.42
C LYS A 71 3.10 6.36 -8.23
N PRO A 72 2.71 5.07 -8.22
CA PRO A 72 3.12 4.15 -7.17
C PRO A 72 4.65 4.01 -7.15
N ASP A 73 5.24 4.10 -5.98
CA ASP A 73 6.69 3.94 -5.78
C ASP A 73 7.05 2.46 -5.52
N VAL A 74 8.35 2.19 -5.39
CA VAL A 74 8.85 0.83 -5.12
C VAL A 74 8.28 0.25 -3.82
N ILE A 75 8.00 1.10 -2.82
CA ILE A 75 7.48 0.67 -1.53
C ILE A 75 6.05 0.17 -1.69
N MET A 76 5.21 0.93 -2.39
CA MET A 76 3.82 0.55 -2.63
C MET A 76 3.73 -0.74 -3.46
N HIS A 77 4.56 -0.88 -4.50
CA HIS A 77 4.63 -2.13 -5.28
C HIS A 77 4.99 -3.32 -4.38
N ASN A 78 6.03 -3.17 -3.54
CA ASN A 78 6.46 -4.24 -2.65
C ASN A 78 5.38 -4.62 -1.63
N ILE A 79 4.60 -3.66 -1.13
CA ILE A 79 3.46 -3.92 -0.23
C ILE A 79 2.42 -4.80 -0.90
N ILE A 80 2.03 -4.49 -2.13
CA ILE A 80 1.02 -5.28 -2.85
C ILE A 80 1.57 -6.63 -3.28
N ILE A 81 2.81 -6.70 -3.78
CA ILE A 81 3.48 -7.97 -4.13
C ILE A 81 3.51 -8.89 -2.90
N HIS A 82 3.92 -8.38 -1.74
CA HIS A 82 3.91 -9.15 -0.49
C HIS A 82 2.50 -9.61 -0.09
N GLY A 83 1.52 -8.71 -0.20
CA GLY A 83 0.11 -9.02 0.08
C GLY A 83 -0.45 -10.12 -0.82
N LEU A 84 -0.16 -10.07 -2.12
CA LEU A 84 -0.54 -11.08 -3.11
C LEU A 84 0.14 -12.43 -2.84
N CYS A 85 1.45 -12.44 -2.57
CA CYS A 85 2.17 -13.65 -2.16
C CYS A 85 1.53 -14.28 -0.91
N SER A 86 1.22 -13.45 0.11
CA SER A 86 0.62 -13.92 1.36
C SER A 86 -0.81 -14.45 1.19
N ALA A 87 -1.50 -14.03 0.14
CA ALA A 87 -2.83 -14.52 -0.24
C ALA A 87 -2.78 -15.72 -1.21
N GLY A 88 -1.60 -16.24 -1.54
CA GLY A 88 -1.42 -17.33 -2.50
C GLY A 88 -1.64 -16.93 -3.98
N LYS A 89 -1.76 -15.62 -4.26
CA LYS A 89 -2.01 -15.08 -5.61
C LYS A 89 -0.69 -14.82 -6.35
N MET A 90 0.15 -15.85 -6.51
CA MET A 90 1.52 -15.69 -6.99
C MET A 90 1.61 -15.20 -8.45
N GLY A 91 0.67 -15.61 -9.31
CA GLY A 91 0.59 -15.13 -10.69
C GLY A 91 0.41 -13.61 -10.79
N ASP A 92 -0.47 -13.06 -9.95
CA ASP A 92 -0.72 -11.61 -9.88
C ASP A 92 0.49 -10.86 -9.32
N ALA A 93 1.17 -11.45 -8.32
CA ALA A 93 2.39 -10.89 -7.73
C ALA A 93 3.51 -10.76 -8.77
N LEU A 94 3.73 -11.80 -9.57
CA LEU A 94 4.69 -11.79 -10.67
C LEU A 94 4.29 -10.80 -11.78
N GLN A 95 3.01 -10.73 -12.12
CA GLN A 95 2.53 -9.77 -13.12
C GLN A 95 2.83 -8.33 -12.67
N LEU A 96 2.58 -8.02 -11.39
CA LEU A 96 2.86 -6.70 -10.84
C LEU A 96 4.37 -6.40 -10.81
N TYR A 97 5.19 -7.38 -10.44
CA TYR A 97 6.66 -7.28 -10.52
C TYR A 97 7.14 -6.94 -11.93
N LEU A 98 6.65 -7.64 -12.96
CA LEU A 98 7.05 -7.40 -14.35
C LEU A 98 6.64 -6.01 -14.84
N ARG A 99 5.51 -5.48 -14.34
CA ARG A 99 5.05 -4.12 -14.65
C ARG A 99 5.91 -3.04 -13.99
N MET A 100 6.62 -3.32 -12.89
CA MET A 100 7.51 -2.34 -12.25
C MET A 100 8.52 -1.77 -13.24
N SER A 101 9.19 -2.65 -14.00
CA SER A 101 10.17 -2.27 -15.03
C SER A 101 9.56 -1.48 -16.19
N GLN A 102 8.27 -1.70 -16.50
CA GLN A 102 7.54 -0.95 -17.54
C GLN A 102 7.15 0.47 -17.08
N CYS A 103 7.12 0.70 -15.77
CA CYS A 103 6.75 1.99 -15.17
C CYS A 103 7.97 2.80 -14.69
N ASP A 104 9.18 2.47 -15.14
CA ASP A 104 10.47 3.02 -14.66
C ASP A 104 10.64 2.89 -13.13
N CYS A 105 10.03 1.87 -12.53
CA CYS A 105 10.17 1.56 -11.12
C CYS A 105 11.10 0.35 -10.99
N VAL A 106 12.35 0.58 -10.59
CA VAL A 106 13.36 -0.50 -10.51
C VAL A 106 13.06 -1.39 -9.30
N PRO A 107 12.81 -2.70 -9.49
CA PRO A 107 12.71 -3.64 -8.39
C PRO A 107 14.00 -3.68 -7.58
N ASN A 108 13.91 -3.87 -6.27
CA ASN A 108 15.07 -3.94 -5.38
C ASN A 108 15.16 -5.30 -4.66
N LEU A 109 16.15 -5.44 -3.78
CA LEU A 109 16.35 -6.66 -3.00
C LEU A 109 15.10 -7.04 -2.18
N VAL A 110 14.35 -6.06 -1.68
CA VAL A 110 13.10 -6.33 -0.96
C VAL A 110 12.07 -6.96 -1.89
N THR A 111 11.95 -6.47 -3.13
CA THR A 111 11.05 -7.06 -4.13
C THR A 111 11.39 -8.52 -4.43
N LEU A 112 12.68 -8.80 -4.67
CA LEU A 112 13.14 -10.15 -5.01
C LEU A 112 12.97 -11.12 -3.83
N ASN A 113 13.33 -10.69 -2.62
CA ASN A 113 13.15 -11.50 -1.41
C ASN A 113 11.67 -11.82 -1.17
N THR A 114 10.78 -10.83 -1.35
CA THR A 114 9.33 -11.02 -1.20
C THR A 114 8.78 -12.07 -2.17
N LEU A 115 9.25 -12.08 -3.42
CA LEU A 115 8.85 -13.09 -4.41
C LEU A 115 9.41 -14.47 -4.08
N MET A 116 10.69 -14.55 -3.70
CA MET A 116 11.30 -15.82 -3.29
C MET A 116 10.54 -16.42 -2.10
N GLU A 117 10.29 -15.65 -1.05
CA GLU A 117 9.48 -16.09 0.10
C GLU A 117 8.07 -16.53 -0.30
N GLY A 118 7.47 -15.89 -1.31
CA GLY A 118 6.18 -16.28 -1.87
C GLY A 118 6.19 -17.64 -2.57
N PHE A 119 7.28 -17.99 -3.26
CA PHE A 119 7.41 -19.28 -3.97
C PHE A 119 7.62 -20.49 -3.04
N TYR A 120 8.15 -20.26 -1.83
CA TYR A 120 8.43 -21.32 -0.86
C TYR A 120 7.24 -21.61 0.08
N LYS A 121 6.13 -20.88 -0.02
CA LYS A 121 4.89 -21.10 0.72
C LYS A 121 3.92 -21.95 -0.09
#